data_AF-A0A2T0UEX0-F1
#
_entry.id   AF-A0A2T0UEX0-F1
#
_cell.length_a   1.000
_cell.length_b   1.000
_cell.length_c   1.000
_cell.angle_alpha   90.00
_cell.angle_beta   90.00
_cell.angle_gamma   90.00
#
_symmetry.space_group_name_H-M   'P 1'
#
loop_
_entity.id
_entity.type
_entity.pdbx_description
1 polymer ?
#
loop_
_entity_poly.entity_id
_entity_poly.type
_entity_poly.pdbx_seq_one_letter_code
_entity_poly.pdbx_strand_id
1 'polypeptide(L)'
;MSTYQRRRALRAYSGGMQRAGSNPDEGPTPEQRQDFANWVQDVVDSFGEPPKKWSVTKLAEKGGVHRNAIYDWIGMKSVPKRETVARFCRGLGIDFAEPAQLLGWGAGLPPLNDTVRLGAFIRRAKALAAEEGTSPARREDLQALIGMAEEARRSAASQRLSAEQTERRAKELLGTVLEAADEPTDQ
;
A
#
# COMPACT_ATOMS: atom_id res chain seq x y z
N MET A 1 20.13 31.90 27.08
CA MET A 1 19.50 30.73 26.42
C MET A 1 19.94 30.68 24.96
N SER A 2 20.42 29.53 24.49
CA SER A 2 20.98 29.36 23.13
C SER A 2 19.88 29.39 22.06
N THR A 3 20.17 30.00 20.91
CA THR A 3 19.32 30.04 19.70
C THR A 3 18.92 28.65 19.19
N TYR A 4 19.63 27.61 19.62
CA TYR A 4 19.32 26.20 19.35
C TYR A 4 18.13 25.69 20.17
N GLN A 5 18.02 26.08 21.45
CA GLN A 5 16.91 25.69 22.31
C GLN A 5 15.59 26.38 21.88
N ARG A 6 15.67 27.63 21.40
CA ARG A 6 14.52 28.37 20.85
C ARG A 6 13.97 27.73 19.57
N ARG A 7 14.83 27.24 18.67
CA ARG A 7 14.42 26.53 17.44
C ARG A 7 13.84 25.13 17.71
N ARG A 8 14.32 24.45 18.76
CA ARG A 8 13.76 23.16 19.19
C ARG A 8 12.36 23.33 19.82
N ALA A 9 12.16 24.38 20.60
CA ALA A 9 10.87 24.70 21.20
C ALA A 9 9.82 25.13 20.15
N LEU A 10 10.22 25.89 19.12
CA LEU A 10 9.31 26.30 18.03
C LEU A 10 8.84 25.13 17.15
N ARG A 11 9.62 24.05 17.01
CA ARG A 11 9.17 22.82 16.33
C ARG A 11 8.21 21.97 17.16
N ALA A 12 8.24 22.10 18.49
CA ALA A 12 7.34 21.37 19.38
C ALA A 12 5.93 22.01 19.45
N TYR A 13 5.80 23.30 19.11
CA TYR A 13 4.55 24.05 19.25
C TYR A 13 3.77 24.30 17.95
N SER A 14 4.34 24.02 16.76
CA SER A 14 3.62 24.18 15.48
C SER A 14 2.73 23.00 15.09
N GLY A 15 2.56 22.00 15.99
CA GLY A 15 1.73 20.81 15.76
C GLY A 15 0.26 20.95 16.19
N GLY A 16 -0.16 22.11 16.72
CA GLY A 16 -1.52 22.33 17.17
C GLY A 16 -2.28 23.29 16.26
N MET A 17 -3.00 22.77 15.26
CA MET A 17 -4.29 23.28 14.75
C MET A 17 -4.56 22.72 13.34
N GLN A 18 -5.30 21.62 13.25
CA GLN A 18 -6.36 21.42 12.25
C GLN A 18 -7.20 20.17 12.59
N ARG A 19 -8.52 20.32 12.46
CA ARG A 19 -9.58 19.51 13.07
C ARG A 19 -10.03 18.33 12.19
N ALA A 20 -10.59 17.34 12.91
CA ALA A 20 -11.76 16.52 12.63
C ALA A 20 -11.70 15.48 11.49
N GLY A 21 -11.52 14.21 11.88
CA GLY A 21 -11.95 13.06 11.07
C GLY A 21 -11.39 11.69 11.50
N SER A 22 -10.17 11.61 12.03
CA SER A 22 -9.50 10.35 12.41
C SER A 22 -8.34 10.69 13.36
N ASN A 23 -8.09 9.91 14.43
CA ASN A 23 -7.06 10.21 15.45
C ASN A 23 -5.70 10.55 14.80
N PRO A 24 -5.25 11.83 14.82
CA PRO A 24 -4.02 12.27 14.16
C PRO A 24 -2.75 12.02 15.00
N ASP A 25 -2.90 11.53 16.23
CA ASP A 25 -1.80 11.26 17.17
C ASP A 25 -1.34 9.79 17.19
N GLU A 26 -2.11 8.87 16.61
CA GLU A 26 -1.63 7.51 16.37
C GLU A 26 -0.95 7.48 15.00
N GLY A 27 0.36 7.71 15.02
CA GLY A 27 1.20 7.44 13.85
C GLY A 27 1.02 5.99 13.35
N PRO A 28 1.59 5.65 12.19
CA PRO A 28 1.40 4.33 11.59
C PRO A 28 1.76 3.21 12.57
N THR A 29 0.90 2.19 12.65
CA THR A 29 1.10 1.03 13.52
C THR A 29 2.38 0.28 13.15
N PRO A 30 2.97 -0.54 14.04
CA PRO A 30 4.15 -1.34 13.71
C PRO A 30 3.97 -2.19 12.45
N GLU A 31 2.79 -2.79 12.26
CA GLU A 31 2.43 -3.58 11.07
C GLU A 31 2.40 -2.71 9.81
N GLN A 32 1.77 -1.52 9.86
CA GLN A 32 1.75 -0.56 8.75
C GLN A 32 3.17 -0.10 8.36
N ARG A 33 4.05 0.06 9.35
CA ARG A 33 5.45 0.41 9.12
C ARG A 33 6.22 -0.73 8.46
N GLN A 34 5.95 -1.98 8.83
CA GLN A 34 6.54 -3.17 8.20
C GLN A 34 6.05 -3.34 6.76
N ASP A 35 4.74 -3.19 6.53
CA ASP A 35 4.13 -3.22 5.19
C ASP A 35 4.75 -2.16 4.29
N PHE A 36 4.90 -0.93 4.80
CA PHE A 36 5.57 0.14 4.08
C PHE A 36 7.06 -0.16 3.82
N ALA A 37 7.78 -0.73 4.79
CA ALA A 37 9.17 -1.11 4.63
C ALA A 37 9.36 -2.17 3.52
N ASN A 38 8.49 -3.18 3.50
CA ASN A 38 8.45 -4.21 2.45
C ASN A 38 8.17 -3.57 1.08
N TRP A 39 7.20 -2.67 1.01
CA TRP A 39 6.91 -1.93 -0.23
C TRP A 39 8.11 -1.10 -0.71
N VAL A 40 8.83 -0.41 0.19
CA VAL A 40 10.05 0.33 -0.19
C VAL A 40 11.13 -0.63 -0.71
N GLN A 41 11.30 -1.79 -0.08
CA GLN A 41 12.24 -2.82 -0.52
C GLN A 41 11.86 -3.34 -1.92
N ASP A 42 10.59 -3.62 -2.17
CA ASP A 42 10.10 -4.04 -3.49
C ASP A 42 10.36 -2.98 -4.56
N VAL A 43 10.17 -1.69 -4.23
CA VAL A 43 10.51 -0.58 -5.13
C VAL A 43 12.02 -0.58 -5.39
N VAL A 44 12.87 -0.74 -4.38
CA VAL A 44 14.33 -0.78 -4.57
C VAL A 44 14.75 -1.97 -5.44
N ASP A 45 14.16 -3.14 -5.24
CA ASP A 45 14.49 -4.35 -5.99
C ASP A 45 13.94 -4.35 -7.42
N SER A 46 12.82 -3.67 -7.65
CA SER A 46 12.18 -3.55 -8.96
C SER A 46 12.83 -2.50 -9.86
N PHE A 47 13.43 -1.46 -9.27
CA PHE A 47 14.03 -0.38 -10.05
C PHE A 47 15.47 -0.69 -10.47
N GLY A 48 15.67 -0.78 -11.78
CA GLY A 48 16.97 -0.84 -12.43
C GLY A 48 16.98 -1.77 -13.63
N GLU A 49 17.73 -1.38 -14.65
CA GLU A 49 17.89 -2.18 -15.86
C GLU A 49 18.98 -3.23 -15.65
N PRO A 50 18.77 -4.49 -16.03
CA PRO A 50 19.86 -5.44 -16.19
C PRO A 50 20.94 -4.85 -17.14
N PRO A 51 22.24 -4.98 -16.83
CA PRO A 51 22.82 -5.79 -15.75
C PRO A 51 22.97 -5.08 -14.40
N LYS A 52 22.62 -3.79 -14.27
CA LYS A 52 22.85 -3.00 -13.05
C LYS A 52 21.55 -2.46 -12.47
N LYS A 53 21.06 -3.13 -11.41
CA LYS A 53 20.04 -2.59 -10.50
C LYS A 53 20.41 -1.14 -10.13
N TRP A 54 19.43 -0.24 -10.08
CA TRP A 54 19.71 1.11 -9.65
C TRP A 54 20.21 1.05 -8.21
N SER A 55 21.32 1.73 -7.93
CA SER A 55 21.76 1.86 -6.56
C SER A 55 20.70 2.64 -5.77
N VAL A 56 20.57 2.34 -4.47
CA VAL A 56 19.73 3.12 -3.55
C VAL A 56 20.05 4.62 -3.64
N THR A 57 21.31 4.97 -3.91
CA THR A 57 21.74 6.35 -4.15
C THR A 57 21.04 6.97 -5.36
N LYS A 58 21.00 6.28 -6.51
CA LYS A 58 20.35 6.77 -7.73
C LYS A 58 18.84 6.88 -7.55
N LEU A 59 18.23 5.91 -6.85
CA LEU A 59 16.81 5.95 -6.47
C LEU A 59 16.49 7.15 -5.58
N ALA A 60 17.33 7.42 -4.58
CA ALA A 60 17.16 8.56 -3.68
C ALA A 60 17.26 9.89 -4.44
N GLU A 61 18.24 10.02 -5.33
CA GLU A 61 18.42 11.18 -6.20
C GLU A 61 17.18 11.42 -7.07
N LYS A 62 16.70 10.39 -7.78
CA LYS A 62 15.51 10.48 -8.64
C LYS A 62 14.24 10.75 -7.85
N GLY A 63 14.08 10.12 -6.69
CA GLY A 63 12.96 10.36 -5.77
C GLY A 63 13.04 11.68 -5.01
N GLY A 64 14.12 12.45 -5.13
CA GLY A 64 14.29 13.71 -4.41
C GLY A 64 14.33 13.56 -2.89
N VAL A 65 14.86 12.44 -2.39
CA VAL A 65 15.00 12.13 -0.97
C VAL A 65 16.45 11.81 -0.61
N HIS A 66 16.80 11.87 0.67
CA HIS A 66 18.13 11.49 1.11
C HIS A 66 18.28 9.96 1.14
N ARG A 67 19.43 9.42 0.72
CA ARG A 67 19.70 7.97 0.70
C ARG A 67 19.41 7.30 2.05
N ASN A 68 19.81 7.92 3.16
CA ASN A 68 19.55 7.39 4.50
C ASN A 68 18.07 7.26 4.82
N ALA A 69 17.20 8.12 4.27
CA ALA A 69 15.76 8.01 4.49
C ALA A 69 15.23 6.66 3.97
N ILE A 70 15.70 6.20 2.81
CA ILE A 70 15.30 4.90 2.25
C ILE A 70 15.74 3.75 3.18
N TYR A 71 16.98 3.75 3.65
CA TYR A 71 17.44 2.73 4.60
C TYR A 71 16.70 2.80 5.95
N ASP A 72 16.38 4.00 6.42
CA ASP A 72 15.62 4.17 7.65
C ASP A 72 14.17 3.70 7.50
N TRP A 73 13.59 3.77 6.29
CA TRP A 73 12.28 3.20 6.00
C TRP A 73 12.32 1.68 5.93
N ILE A 74 13.25 1.10 5.17
CA ILE A 74 13.43 -0.36 5.07
C ILE A 74 13.73 -0.98 6.43
N GLY A 75 14.61 -0.34 7.21
CA GLY A 75 14.96 -0.81 8.55
C GLY A 75 13.97 -0.40 9.64
N MET A 76 12.84 0.23 9.29
CA MET A 76 11.85 0.78 10.23
C MET A 76 12.45 1.63 11.36
N LYS A 77 13.55 2.34 11.08
CA LYS A 77 14.25 3.20 12.06
C LYS A 77 13.59 4.56 12.21
N SER A 78 12.85 5.00 11.20
CA SER A 78 12.10 6.27 11.25
C SER A 78 10.66 6.08 10.79
N VAL A 79 9.80 7.02 11.17
CA VAL A 79 8.45 7.15 10.62
C VAL A 79 8.54 8.09 9.41
N PRO A 80 8.15 7.63 8.21
CA PRO A 80 8.17 8.49 7.02
C PRO A 80 7.21 9.66 7.19
N LYS A 81 7.58 10.82 6.64
CA LYS A 81 6.67 11.98 6.53
C LYS A 81 5.89 11.92 5.23
N ARG A 82 4.62 12.32 5.26
CA ARG A 82 3.71 12.32 4.11
C ARG A 82 4.31 13.04 2.90
N GLU A 83 4.88 14.22 3.11
CA GLU A 83 5.45 15.06 2.05
C GLU A 83 6.70 14.41 1.44
N THR A 84 7.50 13.73 2.26
CA THR A 84 8.73 13.06 1.80
C THR A 84 8.41 11.85 0.93
N VAL A 85 7.40 11.04 1.34
CA VAL A 85 6.94 9.90 0.54
C VAL A 85 6.28 10.36 -0.75
N ALA A 86 5.43 11.39 -0.70
CA ALA A 86 4.82 11.95 -1.91
C ALA A 86 5.86 12.46 -2.92
N ARG A 87 6.95 13.06 -2.43
CA ARG A 87 8.08 13.48 -3.27
C ARG A 87 8.81 12.28 -3.87
N PHE A 88 9.09 11.26 -3.06
CA PHE A 88 9.71 10.01 -3.49
C PHE A 88 8.91 9.35 -4.62
N CYS A 89 7.61 9.16 -4.41
CA CYS A 89 6.69 8.60 -5.41
C CYS A 89 6.68 9.43 -6.70
N ARG A 90 6.53 10.76 -6.58
CA ARG A 90 6.51 11.66 -7.75
C ARG A 90 7.80 11.59 -8.56
N GLY A 91 8.96 11.58 -7.90
CA GLY A 91 10.26 11.52 -8.57
C GLY A 91 10.51 10.21 -9.31
N LEU A 92 9.84 9.13 -8.88
CA LEU A 92 9.90 7.82 -9.51
C LEU A 92 8.73 7.53 -10.46
N GLY A 93 7.77 8.46 -10.63
CA GLY A 93 6.57 8.22 -11.43
C GLY A 93 5.62 7.18 -10.84
N ILE A 94 5.67 6.94 -9.53
CA ILE A 94 4.84 5.97 -8.82
C ILE A 94 3.63 6.69 -8.20
N ASP A 95 2.48 6.02 -8.17
CA ASP A 95 1.28 6.53 -7.49
C ASP A 95 1.48 6.58 -5.96
N PHE A 96 1.13 7.72 -5.37
CA PHE A 96 1.20 7.95 -3.93
C PHE A 96 0.08 7.24 -3.14
N ALA A 97 -1.01 6.83 -3.81
CA ALA A 97 -2.17 6.27 -3.14
C ALA A 97 -1.84 4.99 -2.35
N GLU A 98 -1.02 4.10 -2.91
CA GLU A 98 -0.64 2.84 -2.26
C GLU A 98 0.15 3.05 -0.96
N PRO A 99 1.32 3.74 -0.96
CA PRO A 99 2.05 3.96 0.29
C PRO A 99 1.27 4.82 1.29
N ALA A 100 0.40 5.72 0.82
CA ALA A 100 -0.49 6.47 1.71
C ALA A 100 -1.48 5.56 2.45
N GLN A 101 -2.02 4.54 1.79
CA GLN A 101 -2.90 3.56 2.43
C GLN A 101 -2.13 2.61 3.36
N LEU A 102 -0.92 2.16 2.96
CA LEU A 102 -0.06 1.34 3.82
C LEU A 102 0.25 2.04 5.14
N LEU A 103 0.43 3.36 5.11
CA LEU A 103 0.75 4.18 6.28
C LEU A 103 -0.48 4.75 7.01
N GLY A 104 -1.70 4.34 6.63
CA GLY A 104 -2.93 4.80 7.26
C GLY A 104 -3.30 6.27 6.99
N TRP A 105 -2.66 6.92 6.01
CA TRP A 105 -2.93 8.31 5.62
C TRP A 105 -4.12 8.48 4.68
N GLY A 106 -4.64 7.37 4.17
CA GLY A 106 -5.80 7.29 3.28
C GLY A 106 -7.13 7.33 4.03
N ALA A 107 -7.42 8.43 4.74
CA ALA A 107 -8.74 8.60 5.34
C ALA A 107 -9.83 8.52 4.25
N GLY A 108 -10.73 7.54 4.36
CA GLY A 108 -11.82 7.31 3.40
C GLY A 108 -11.45 6.48 2.16
N LEU A 109 -10.22 5.97 2.05
CA LEU A 109 -9.90 4.98 1.02
C LEU A 109 -10.31 3.59 1.52
N PRO A 110 -10.99 2.77 0.70
CA PRO A 110 -11.27 1.40 1.08
C PRO A 110 -9.95 0.68 1.38
N PRO A 111 -9.91 -0.22 2.38
CA PRO A 111 -8.69 -0.95 2.71
C PRO A 111 -8.14 -1.63 1.45
N LEU A 112 -6.82 -1.56 1.27
CA LEU A 112 -6.11 -2.33 0.24
C LEU A 112 -6.36 -3.81 0.51
N ASN A 113 -7.38 -4.36 -0.15
CA ASN A 113 -7.54 -5.80 -0.23
C ASN A 113 -6.51 -6.37 -1.22
N ASP A 114 -6.27 -7.67 -1.12
CA ASP A 114 -5.26 -8.36 -1.93
C ASP A 114 -5.50 -8.18 -3.43
N THR A 115 -6.76 -8.09 -3.87
CA THR A 115 -7.07 -7.84 -5.28
C THR A 115 -6.64 -6.45 -5.77
N VAL A 116 -6.70 -5.41 -4.93
CA VAL A 116 -6.19 -4.07 -5.26
C VAL A 116 -4.67 -4.05 -5.23
N ARG A 117 -4.03 -4.68 -4.23
CA ARG A 117 -2.56 -4.83 -4.13
C ARG A 117 -1.99 -5.54 -5.36
N LEU A 118 -2.54 -6.70 -5.71
CA LEU A 118 -2.17 -7.46 -6.91
C LEU A 118 -2.42 -6.66 -8.19
N GLY A 119 -3.54 -5.92 -8.27
CA GLY A 119 -3.83 -5.04 -9.40
C GLY A 119 -2.77 -3.94 -9.59
N ALA A 120 -2.30 -3.32 -8.51
CA ALA A 120 -1.25 -2.31 -8.56
C ALA A 120 0.10 -2.91 -8.98
N PHE A 121 0.45 -4.08 -8.44
CA PHE A 121 1.63 -4.84 -8.85
C PHE A 121 1.62 -5.19 -10.34
N ILE A 122 0.53 -5.77 -10.85
CA ILE A 122 0.38 -6.13 -12.28
C ILE A 122 0.58 -4.91 -13.17
N ARG A 123 -0.01 -3.74 -12.81
CA ARG A 123 0.18 -2.51 -13.59
C ARG A 123 1.64 -2.07 -13.63
N ARG A 124 2.35 -2.08 -12.48
CA ARG A 124 3.77 -1.72 -12.41
C ARG A 124 4.64 -2.69 -13.20
N ALA A 125 4.42 -3.99 -13.04
CA ALA A 125 5.17 -5.03 -13.75
C ALA A 125 4.98 -4.92 -15.27
N LYS A 126 3.75 -4.63 -15.74
CA LYS A 126 3.47 -4.38 -17.16
C LYS A 126 4.17 -3.13 -17.68
N ALA A 127 4.16 -2.04 -16.93
CA ALA A 127 4.88 -0.82 -17.30
C ALA A 127 6.39 -1.08 -17.45
N LEU A 128 6.99 -1.75 -16.47
CA LEU A 128 8.41 -2.14 -16.52
C LEU A 128 8.72 -3.08 -17.68
N ALA A 129 7.84 -4.03 -18.00
CA ALA A 129 8.04 -4.93 -19.13
C ALA A 129 7.99 -4.21 -20.49
N ALA A 130 7.20 -3.14 -20.59
CA ALA A 130 7.02 -2.35 -21.81
C ALA A 130 8.13 -1.32 -22.08
N GLU A 131 8.99 -1.03 -21.10
CA GLU A 131 10.11 -0.11 -21.30
C GLU A 131 11.12 -0.64 -22.34
N GLU A 132 11.60 0.24 -23.22
CA GLU A 132 12.52 -0.09 -24.31
C GLU A 132 13.86 -0.66 -23.78
N GLY A 133 14.29 -0.22 -22.58
CA GLY A 133 15.51 -0.68 -21.92
C GLY A 133 15.42 -2.02 -21.19
N THR A 134 14.23 -2.63 -21.09
CA THR A 134 14.07 -3.90 -20.38
C THR A 134 14.61 -5.06 -21.20
N SER A 135 15.55 -5.83 -20.63
CA SER A 135 16.15 -6.97 -21.33
C SER A 135 15.12 -8.07 -21.64
N PRO A 136 15.31 -8.88 -22.71
CA PRO A 136 14.38 -9.95 -23.05
C PRO A 136 14.14 -10.94 -21.90
N ALA A 137 15.21 -11.39 -21.22
CA ALA A 137 15.10 -12.28 -20.07
C ALA A 137 14.29 -11.67 -18.92
N ARG A 138 14.48 -10.37 -18.64
CA ARG A 138 13.71 -9.67 -17.60
C ARG A 138 12.26 -9.49 -18.00
N ARG A 139 11.96 -9.27 -19.28
CA ARG A 139 10.57 -9.25 -19.77
C ARG A 139 9.89 -10.59 -19.56
N GLU A 140 10.60 -11.70 -19.81
CA GLU A 140 10.09 -13.06 -19.57
C GLU A 140 9.81 -13.30 -18.08
N ASP A 141 10.75 -12.97 -17.19
CA ASP A 141 10.54 -13.05 -15.74
C ASP A 141 9.33 -12.22 -15.29
N LEU A 142 9.22 -10.98 -15.77
CA LEU A 142 8.10 -10.10 -15.45
C LEU A 142 6.78 -10.66 -15.99
N GLN A 143 6.77 -11.24 -17.19
CA GLN A 143 5.59 -11.89 -17.76
C GLN A 143 5.15 -13.10 -16.92
N ALA A 144 6.08 -13.93 -16.44
CA ALA A 144 5.76 -15.03 -15.54
C ALA A 144 5.18 -14.54 -14.21
N LEU A 145 5.77 -13.51 -13.61
CA LEU A 145 5.26 -12.87 -12.39
C LEU A 145 3.87 -12.25 -12.59
N ILE A 146 3.65 -11.59 -13.73
CA ILE A 146 2.34 -11.04 -14.11
C ILE A 146 1.31 -12.16 -14.22
N GLY A 147 1.64 -13.27 -14.89
CA GLY A 147 0.75 -14.42 -15.04
C GLY A 147 0.29 -15.01 -13.70
N MET A 148 1.24 -15.25 -12.78
CA MET A 148 0.93 -15.74 -11.43
C MET A 148 0.06 -14.74 -10.65
N ALA A 149 0.36 -13.44 -10.72
CA ALA A 149 -0.43 -12.41 -10.03
C ALA A 149 -1.85 -12.28 -10.60
N GLU A 150 -2.01 -12.41 -11.93
CA GLU A 150 -3.32 -12.41 -12.58
C GLU A 150 -4.16 -13.64 -12.21
N GLU A 151 -3.55 -14.81 -12.10
CA GLU A 151 -4.21 -16.02 -11.61
C GLU A 151 -4.62 -15.89 -10.15
N ALA A 152 -3.71 -15.45 -9.27
CA ALA A 152 -4.03 -15.20 -7.85
C ALA A 152 -5.20 -14.21 -7.70
N ARG A 153 -5.21 -13.14 -8.49
CA ARG A 153 -6.29 -12.15 -8.49
C ARG A 153 -7.62 -12.75 -8.95
N ARG A 154 -7.62 -13.59 -9.99
CA ARG A 154 -8.84 -14.30 -10.46
C ARG A 154 -9.35 -15.24 -9.39
N SER A 155 -8.48 -16.03 -8.76
CA SER A 155 -8.84 -16.95 -7.68
C SER A 155 -9.44 -16.22 -6.48
N ALA A 156 -8.83 -15.11 -6.04
CA ALA A 156 -9.36 -14.28 -4.96
C ALA A 156 -10.74 -13.69 -5.30
N ALA A 157 -10.97 -13.25 -6.54
CA ALA A 157 -12.26 -12.75 -6.98
C ALA A 157 -13.34 -13.86 -7.00
N SER A 158 -13.00 -15.05 -7.50
CA SER A 158 -13.91 -16.20 -7.51
C SER A 158 -14.28 -16.67 -6.10
N GLN A 159 -13.31 -16.73 -5.18
CA GLN A 159 -13.56 -17.07 -3.77
C GLN A 159 -14.51 -16.08 -3.11
N ARG A 160 -14.33 -14.78 -3.38
CA ARG A 160 -15.20 -13.73 -2.86
C ARG A 160 -16.64 -13.86 -3.38
N LEU A 161 -16.81 -14.08 -4.69
CA LEU A 161 -18.13 -14.31 -5.27
C LEU A 161 -18.81 -15.54 -4.67
N SER A 162 -18.06 -16.63 -4.46
CA SER A 162 -18.57 -17.83 -3.80
C SER A 162 -18.99 -17.54 -2.36
N ALA A 163 -18.20 -16.77 -1.60
CA ALA A 163 -18.52 -16.40 -0.23
C ALA A 163 -19.81 -15.54 -0.17
N GLU A 164 -19.93 -14.54 -1.04
CA GLU A 164 -21.12 -13.69 -1.16
C GLU A 164 -22.38 -14.51 -1.52
N GLN A 165 -22.26 -15.51 -2.41
CA GLN A 165 -23.36 -16.42 -2.73
C GLN A 165 -23.76 -17.31 -1.56
N THR A 166 -22.79 -17.84 -0.80
CA THR A 166 -23.08 -18.65 0.40
C THR A 166 -23.74 -17.82 1.50
N GLU A 167 -23.30 -16.58 1.70
CA GLU A 167 -23.90 -15.67 2.68
C GLU A 167 -25.34 -15.32 2.30
N ARG A 168 -25.59 -15.04 1.01
CA ARG A 168 -26.94 -14.75 0.52
C ARG A 168 -27.89 -15.94 0.73
N ARG A 169 -27.45 -17.16 0.39
CA ARG A 169 -28.25 -18.38 0.63
C ARG A 169 -28.51 -18.62 2.11
N ALA A 170 -27.51 -18.39 2.97
CA ALA A 170 -27.69 -18.52 4.41
C ALA A 170 -28.73 -17.52 4.95
N LYS A 171 -28.71 -16.27 4.47
CA LYS A 171 -29.71 -15.24 4.83
C LYS A 171 -31.11 -15.61 4.34
N GLU A 172 -31.24 -16.11 3.11
CA GLU A 172 -32.52 -16.58 2.56
C GLU A 172 -33.10 -17.73 3.40
N LEU A 173 -32.28 -18.71 3.77
CA LEU A 173 -32.70 -19.82 4.63
C LEU A 173 -33.10 -19.36 6.04
N LEU A 174 -32.32 -18.47 6.66
CA LEU A 174 -32.66 -17.91 7.97
C LEU A 174 -33.98 -17.13 7.93
N GLY A 175 -34.24 -16.38 6.87
CA GLY A 175 -35.52 -15.70 6.65
C GLY A 175 -36.69 -16.68 6.62
N THR A 176 -36.58 -17.76 5.83
CA THR A 176 -37.63 -18.79 5.75
C THR A 176 -37.89 -19.51 7.07
N VAL A 177 -36.85 -19.74 7.88
CA VAL A 177 -36.99 -20.39 9.20
C VAL A 177 -37.67 -19.46 10.19
N LEU A 178 -37.37 -18.16 10.15
CA LEU A 178 -38.02 -17.16 11.02
C LEU A 178 -39.49 -16.96 10.63
N GLU A 179 -39.81 -16.89 9.34
CA GLU A 179 -41.21 -16.81 8.87
C GLU A 179 -42.04 -18.03 9.29
N ALA A 180 -41.47 -19.23 9.20
CA ALA A 180 -42.15 -20.45 9.64
C ALA A 180 -42.34 -20.54 11.17
N ALA A 181 -41.54 -19.81 11.96
CA ALA A 181 -41.66 -19.79 13.41
C ALA A 181 -42.73 -18.81 13.92
N ASP A 182 -43.12 -17.81 13.10
CA ASP A 182 -44.13 -16.79 13.43
C ASP A 182 -45.55 -17.18 13.00
N GLU A 183 -45.77 -18.33 12.33
CA GLU A 183 -47.12 -18.81 12.04
C GLU A 183 -47.84 -19.20 13.35
N PRO A 184 -48.94 -18.50 13.73
CA PRO A 184 -49.62 -18.76 14.98
C PRO A 184 -50.20 -20.17 14.93
N THR A 185 -49.80 -20.98 15.91
CA THR A 185 -50.38 -22.29 16.13
C THR A 185 -51.78 -22.08 16.73
N ASP A 186 -52.77 -21.80 15.88
CA ASP A 186 -54.17 -21.79 16.31
C ASP A 186 -54.58 -23.22 16.71
N GLN A 187 -54.59 -23.46 18.03
CA GLN A 187 -55.21 -24.60 18.69
C GLN A 187 -56.42 -24.14 19.50
#